data_AF-A0A2D8AF47-F1
#
_entry.id   AF-A0A2D8AF47-F1
#
_cell.length_a   1.000
_cell.length_b   1.000
_cell.length_c   1.000
_cell.angle_alpha   90.00
_cell.angle_beta   90.00
_cell.angle_gamma   90.00
#
_symmetry.space_group_name_H-M   'P 1'
#
loop_
_entity.id
_entity.type
_entity.pdbx_description
1 polymer ?
#
loop_
_entity_poly.entity_id
_entity_poly.type
_entity_poly.pdbx_seq_one_letter_code
_entity_poly.pdbx_strand_id
1 'polypeptide(L)'
;MLRKTSIKLRLIAILAIPLLALLLSSGLLLNRMIALHDDLDSLYEHRVHPLQQLKNTSDAYTVTTLELLHKYRGNLIDQEQLISAVSAAIALGDKNWALYLKSRHTEEERSLIDKAEKLRSSLNTFISKEIALTSTGQLKTMSNEVFSKTLYDNFDPMIQALRKLMKTQLTVAGEFVARNDAEFESLMSQLSGLLITLVITLIALGFAIYRSVIRPLRNLRIALITISDQADLAHRVDISGRDEITQMSLALDGMLESFRSTLERVATASNKTNSAVTDLKASNRQVCHSINEQEEHLSAVATAINEMSSSISEVASNAAQTSSYACDANTMATDGQSKVQDNLTAIETLSESMQDRK
;
A
#
# COMPACT_ATOMS: atom_id res chain seq x y z
N MET A 1 6.31 8.34 -16.04
CA MET A 1 5.69 9.36 -15.18
C MET A 1 5.55 8.91 -13.72
N LEU A 2 5.10 7.68 -13.45
CA LEU A 2 4.89 7.16 -12.08
C LEU A 2 6.16 7.09 -11.19
N ARG A 3 7.35 6.80 -11.74
CA ARG A 3 8.63 6.71 -10.97
C ARG A 3 9.08 8.02 -10.28
N LYS A 4 8.34 9.12 -10.45
CA LYS A 4 8.64 10.44 -9.85
C LYS A 4 7.89 10.73 -8.55
N THR A 5 6.91 9.90 -8.16
CA THR A 5 6.11 10.07 -6.93
C THR A 5 6.53 9.08 -5.83
N SER A 6 6.23 9.32 -4.56
CA SER A 6 6.56 8.37 -3.49
C SER A 6 5.79 7.05 -3.61
N ILE A 7 6.39 5.94 -3.18
CA ILE A 7 5.75 4.62 -3.16
C ILE A 7 4.51 4.65 -2.26
N LYS A 8 4.58 5.36 -1.13
CA LYS A 8 3.46 5.54 -0.20
C LYS A 8 2.22 6.11 -0.89
N LEU A 9 2.38 7.17 -1.69
CA LEU A 9 1.26 7.80 -2.40
C LEU A 9 0.63 6.83 -3.41
N ARG A 10 1.46 6.05 -4.12
CA ARG A 10 0.98 5.05 -5.09
C ARG A 10 0.18 3.94 -4.40
N LEU A 11 0.64 3.44 -3.26
CA LEU A 11 -0.07 2.43 -2.47
C LEU A 11 -1.41 2.96 -1.92
N ILE A 12 -1.43 4.20 -1.41
CA ILE A 12 -2.67 4.83 -0.94
C ILE A 12 -3.66 5.00 -2.09
N ALA A 13 -3.22 5.48 -3.26
CA ALA A 13 -4.09 5.65 -4.42
C ALA A 13 -4.77 4.33 -4.83
N ILE A 14 -4.06 3.21 -4.71
CA ILE A 14 -4.58 1.88 -5.10
C ILE A 14 -5.61 1.34 -4.12
N LEU A 15 -5.53 1.70 -2.84
CA LEU A 15 -6.58 1.37 -1.89
C LEU A 15 -7.76 2.34 -2.02
N ALA A 16 -7.47 3.64 -2.14
CA ALA A 16 -8.45 4.70 -2.08
C ALA A 16 -9.35 4.77 -3.33
N ILE A 17 -8.79 4.61 -4.53
CA ILE A 17 -9.57 4.66 -5.79
C ILE A 17 -10.68 3.61 -5.83
N PRO A 18 -10.42 2.30 -5.61
CA PRO A 18 -11.46 1.29 -5.63
C PRO A 18 -12.44 1.44 -4.46
N LEU A 19 -11.97 1.85 -3.27
CA LEU A 19 -12.86 2.12 -2.14
C LEU A 19 -13.83 3.27 -2.44
N LEU A 20 -13.33 4.37 -3.01
CA LEU A 20 -14.15 5.50 -3.43
C LEU A 20 -15.13 5.09 -4.53
N ALA A 21 -14.68 4.30 -5.52
CA ALA A 21 -15.53 3.80 -6.58
C ALA A 21 -16.65 2.89 -6.04
N LEU A 22 -16.35 2.02 -5.06
CA LEU A 22 -17.32 1.17 -4.38
C LEU A 22 -18.32 1.97 -3.54
N LEU A 23 -17.85 3.00 -2.84
CA LEU A 23 -18.72 3.89 -2.08
C LEU A 23 -19.68 4.66 -3.00
N LEU A 24 -19.17 5.20 -4.11
CA LEU A 24 -19.98 5.91 -5.09
C LEU A 24 -21.00 4.98 -5.75
N SER A 25 -20.59 3.76 -6.14
CA SER A 25 -21.50 2.79 -6.76
C SER A 25 -22.58 2.32 -5.79
N SER A 26 -22.22 2.06 -4.53
CA SER A 26 -23.16 1.70 -3.46
C SER A 26 -24.17 2.81 -3.19
N GLY A 27 -23.72 4.08 -3.15
CA GLY A 27 -24.62 5.22 -3.00
C GLY A 27 -25.61 5.37 -4.15
N LEU A 28 -25.15 5.18 -5.39
CA LEU A 28 -26.02 5.19 -6.57
C LEU A 28 -27.05 4.05 -6.53
N LEU A 29 -26.64 2.84 -6.17
CA LEU A 29 -27.51 1.67 -6.00
C LEU A 29 -28.60 1.94 -4.95
N LEU A 30 -28.22 2.46 -3.79
CA LEU A 30 -29.16 2.72 -2.70
C LEU A 30 -30.21 3.76 -3.11
N ASN A 31 -29.79 4.84 -3.76
CA ASN A 31 -30.71 5.88 -4.22
C ASN A 31 -31.70 5.36 -5.27
N ARG A 32 -31.27 4.44 -6.14
CA ARG A 32 -32.15 3.81 -7.14
C ARG A 32 -33.11 2.80 -6.52
N MET A 33 -32.67 2.06 -5.51
CA MET A 33 -33.53 1.13 -4.79
C MET A 33 -34.64 1.85 -4.02
N ILE A 34 -34.35 3.03 -3.45
CA ILE A 34 -35.37 3.90 -2.83
C ILE A 34 -36.41 4.34 -3.86
N ALA A 35 -35.98 4.82 -5.04
CA ALA A 35 -36.90 5.21 -6.10
C ALA A 35 -37.80 4.05 -6.56
N LEU A 36 -37.24 2.84 -6.71
CA LEU A 36 -38.01 1.65 -7.07
C LEU A 36 -39.05 1.28 -6.00
N HIS A 37 -38.71 1.47 -4.72
CA HIS A 37 -39.65 1.23 -3.62
C HIS A 37 -40.84 2.22 -3.67
N ASP A 38 -40.57 3.51 -3.85
CA ASP A 38 -41.60 4.54 -3.98
C ASP A 38 -42.51 4.29 -5.20
N ASP A 39 -41.93 3.79 -6.29
CA ASP A 39 -42.64 3.42 -7.52
C ASP A 39 -43.60 2.25 -7.32
N LEU A 40 -43.22 1.25 -6.53
CA LEU A 40 -44.10 0.12 -6.20
C LEU A 40 -45.27 0.56 -5.31
N ASP A 41 -45.03 1.42 -4.33
CA ASP A 41 -46.09 1.99 -3.49
C ASP A 41 -47.06 2.84 -4.33
N SER A 42 -46.52 3.64 -5.26
CA SER A 42 -47.30 4.40 -6.23
C SER A 42 -48.18 3.51 -7.11
N LEU A 43 -47.65 2.37 -7.59
CA LEU A 43 -48.44 1.41 -8.38
C LEU A 43 -49.61 0.83 -7.56
N TYR A 44 -49.36 0.48 -6.31
CA TYR A 44 -50.38 -0.05 -5.42
C TYR A 44 -51.48 0.99 -5.11
N GLU A 45 -51.08 2.16 -4.62
CA GLU A 45 -51.98 3.23 -4.19
C GLU A 45 -52.72 3.90 -5.36
N HIS A 46 -52.05 4.09 -6.50
CA HIS A 46 -52.62 4.87 -7.61
C HIS A 46 -53.19 4.03 -8.75
N ARG A 47 -52.97 2.70 -8.77
CA ARG A 47 -53.53 1.83 -9.81
C ARG A 47 -54.34 0.66 -9.24
N VAL A 48 -53.77 -0.11 -8.30
CA VAL A 48 -54.45 -1.30 -7.75
C VAL A 48 -55.66 -0.92 -6.90
N HIS A 49 -55.52 0.05 -5.99
CA HIS A 49 -56.64 0.53 -5.16
C HIS A 49 -57.79 1.12 -6.00
N PRO A 50 -57.52 2.04 -6.95
CA PRO A 50 -58.54 2.56 -7.87
C PRO A 50 -59.21 1.47 -8.72
N LEU A 51 -58.47 0.47 -9.17
CA LEU A 51 -59.04 -0.67 -9.91
C LEU A 51 -60.02 -1.47 -9.04
N GLN A 52 -59.69 -1.71 -7.77
CA GLN A 52 -60.60 -2.36 -6.81
C GLN A 52 -61.87 -1.51 -6.60
N GLN A 53 -61.72 -0.19 -6.45
CA GLN A 53 -62.85 0.73 -6.29
C GLN A 53 -63.77 0.72 -7.52
N LEU A 54 -63.21 0.72 -8.73
CA LEU A 54 -63.97 0.56 -9.97
C LEU A 54 -64.68 -0.79 -10.05
N LYS A 55 -64.02 -1.88 -9.65
CA LYS A 55 -64.63 -3.22 -9.62
C LYS A 55 -65.82 -3.27 -8.65
N ASN A 56 -65.64 -2.76 -7.43
CA ASN A 56 -66.71 -2.68 -6.43
C ASN A 56 -67.87 -1.80 -6.90
N THR A 57 -67.57 -0.69 -7.58
CA THR A 57 -68.58 0.17 -8.22
C THR A 57 -69.35 -0.61 -9.29
N SER A 58 -68.65 -1.33 -10.16
CA SER A 58 -69.26 -2.16 -11.20
C SER A 58 -70.16 -3.23 -10.60
N ASP A 59 -69.70 -3.97 -9.60
CA ASP A 59 -70.47 -5.05 -8.98
C ASP A 59 -71.75 -4.51 -8.34
N ALA A 60 -71.64 -3.45 -7.55
CA ALA A 60 -72.77 -2.80 -6.90
C ALA A 60 -73.82 -2.31 -7.92
N TYR A 61 -73.39 -1.49 -8.88
CA TYR A 61 -74.29 -0.83 -9.82
C TYR A 61 -74.88 -1.76 -10.85
N THR A 62 -74.15 -2.81 -11.26
CA THR A 62 -74.52 -3.62 -12.41
C THR A 62 -74.87 -5.03 -12.00
N VAL A 63 -73.90 -5.82 -11.53
CA VAL A 63 -74.08 -7.25 -11.21
C VAL A 63 -75.12 -7.45 -10.12
N THR A 64 -74.93 -6.83 -8.96
CA THR A 64 -75.81 -7.00 -7.78
C THR A 64 -77.20 -6.45 -8.05
N THR A 65 -77.33 -5.25 -8.62
CA THR A 65 -78.64 -4.65 -8.88
C THR A 65 -79.43 -5.47 -9.92
N LEU A 66 -78.78 -5.92 -10.99
CA LEU A 66 -79.40 -6.77 -12.00
C LEU A 66 -79.82 -8.12 -11.42
N GLU A 67 -78.96 -8.77 -10.62
CA GLU A 67 -79.26 -10.02 -9.92
C GLU A 67 -80.46 -9.88 -8.98
N LEU A 68 -80.55 -8.78 -8.22
CA LEU A 68 -81.66 -8.52 -7.31
C LEU A 68 -83.00 -8.37 -8.04
N LEU A 69 -83.02 -7.67 -9.18
CA LEU A 69 -84.23 -7.53 -10.01
C LEU A 69 -84.69 -8.89 -10.58
N HIS A 70 -83.74 -9.74 -11.00
CA HIS A 70 -84.04 -11.11 -11.40
C HIS A 70 -84.58 -11.96 -10.24
N LYS A 71 -83.96 -11.89 -9.04
CA LYS A 71 -84.40 -12.62 -7.84
C LYS A 71 -85.84 -12.24 -7.44
N TYR A 72 -86.18 -10.96 -7.53
CA TYR A 72 -87.53 -10.49 -7.23
C TYR A 72 -88.56 -11.04 -8.23
N ARG A 73 -88.28 -11.00 -9.54
CA ARG A 73 -89.18 -11.62 -10.54
C ARG A 73 -89.29 -13.14 -10.37
N GLY A 74 -88.21 -13.79 -9.93
CA GLY A 74 -88.18 -15.22 -9.60
C GLY A 74 -88.88 -15.59 -8.29
N ASN A 75 -89.51 -14.63 -7.59
CA ASN A 75 -90.12 -14.83 -6.26
C ASN A 75 -89.15 -15.35 -5.18
N LEU A 76 -87.84 -15.10 -5.34
CA LEU A 76 -86.82 -15.49 -4.36
C LEU A 76 -86.68 -14.49 -3.21
N ILE A 77 -87.06 -13.24 -3.45
CA ILE A 77 -87.06 -12.14 -2.47
C ILE A 77 -88.37 -11.35 -2.59
N ASP A 78 -88.79 -10.72 -1.50
CA ASP A 78 -89.93 -9.81 -1.49
C ASP A 78 -89.55 -8.37 -1.90
N GLN A 79 -90.56 -7.49 -1.93
CA GLN A 79 -90.38 -6.11 -2.35
C GLN A 79 -89.53 -5.29 -1.35
N GLU A 80 -89.71 -5.51 -0.05
CA GLU A 80 -89.00 -4.78 0.99
C GLU A 80 -87.50 -5.14 0.97
N GLN A 81 -87.22 -6.45 0.85
CA GLN A 81 -85.87 -6.99 0.67
C GLN A 81 -85.22 -6.44 -0.61
N LEU A 82 -85.94 -6.39 -1.73
CA LEU A 82 -85.42 -5.82 -2.98
C LEU A 82 -85.04 -4.34 -2.79
N ILE A 83 -85.94 -3.52 -2.26
CA ILE A 83 -85.70 -2.08 -2.08
C ILE A 83 -84.50 -1.85 -1.16
N SER A 84 -84.46 -2.53 -0.02
CA SER A 84 -83.37 -2.44 0.93
C SER A 84 -82.03 -2.86 0.31
N ALA A 85 -81.98 -4.03 -0.35
CA ALA A 85 -80.76 -4.54 -0.95
C ALA A 85 -80.25 -3.69 -2.12
N VAL A 86 -81.13 -3.17 -2.98
CA VAL A 86 -80.73 -2.28 -4.08
C VAL A 86 -80.23 -0.94 -3.53
N SER A 87 -80.88 -0.38 -2.50
CA SER A 87 -80.42 0.85 -1.86
C SER A 87 -79.02 0.70 -1.25
N ALA A 88 -78.77 -0.44 -0.59
CA ALA A 88 -77.46 -0.76 -0.01
C ALA A 88 -76.39 -0.95 -1.10
N ALA A 89 -76.73 -1.63 -2.20
CA ALA A 89 -75.84 -1.79 -3.34
C ALA A 89 -75.46 -0.43 -3.94
N ILE A 90 -76.43 0.43 -4.25
CA ILE A 90 -76.19 1.77 -4.81
C ILE A 90 -75.31 2.60 -3.84
N ALA A 91 -75.60 2.60 -2.54
CA ALA A 91 -74.81 3.32 -1.55
C ALA A 91 -73.35 2.83 -1.49
N LEU A 92 -73.13 1.51 -1.60
CA LEU A 92 -71.78 0.94 -1.68
C LEU A 92 -71.07 1.34 -2.98
N GLY A 93 -71.80 1.33 -4.09
CA GLY A 93 -71.30 1.79 -5.40
C GLY A 93 -70.90 3.26 -5.35
N ASP A 94 -71.74 4.13 -4.79
CA ASP A 94 -71.47 5.57 -4.61
C ASP A 94 -70.25 5.81 -3.74
N LYS A 95 -70.11 5.07 -2.64
CA LYS A 95 -68.94 5.18 -1.76
C LYS A 95 -67.66 4.84 -2.52
N ASN A 96 -67.63 3.74 -3.26
CA ASN A 96 -66.43 3.33 -4.01
C ASN A 96 -66.15 4.28 -5.19
N TRP A 97 -67.19 4.76 -5.88
CA TRP A 97 -67.05 5.76 -6.93
C TRP A 97 -66.44 7.06 -6.40
N ALA A 98 -66.92 7.55 -5.25
CA ALA A 98 -66.37 8.76 -4.62
C ALA A 98 -64.91 8.59 -4.18
N LEU A 99 -64.51 7.39 -3.75
CA LEU A 99 -63.10 7.09 -3.46
C LEU A 99 -62.26 7.09 -4.74
N TYR A 100 -62.77 6.48 -5.81
CA TYR A 100 -62.11 6.48 -7.12
C TYR A 100 -61.89 7.90 -7.65
N LEU A 101 -62.88 8.79 -7.56
CA LEU A 101 -62.77 10.17 -8.01
C LEU A 101 -61.66 10.97 -7.30
N LYS A 102 -61.28 10.59 -6.07
CA LYS A 102 -60.19 11.23 -5.31
C LYS A 102 -58.80 10.77 -5.74
N SER A 103 -58.70 9.67 -6.49
CA SER A 103 -57.43 9.15 -6.98
C SER A 103 -56.86 9.99 -8.13
N ARG A 104 -55.61 9.71 -8.52
CA ARG A 104 -54.94 10.42 -9.62
C ARG A 104 -55.37 9.85 -10.97
N HIS A 105 -55.92 10.71 -11.83
CA HIS A 105 -56.43 10.34 -13.15
C HIS A 105 -55.59 10.92 -14.28
N THR A 106 -55.44 10.18 -15.36
CA THR A 106 -54.96 10.68 -16.65
C THR A 106 -56.04 11.50 -17.36
N GLU A 107 -55.64 12.20 -18.42
CA GLU A 107 -56.60 12.99 -19.21
C GLU A 107 -57.64 12.11 -19.93
N GLU A 108 -57.24 10.91 -20.35
CA GLU A 108 -58.18 9.93 -20.91
C GLU A 108 -59.19 9.45 -19.86
N GLU A 109 -58.72 9.16 -18.65
CA GLU A 109 -59.56 8.72 -17.53
C GLU A 109 -60.60 9.77 -17.16
N ARG A 110 -60.23 11.06 -17.15
CA ARG A 110 -61.17 12.17 -16.90
C ARG A 110 -62.33 12.19 -17.90
N SER A 111 -62.03 12.07 -19.18
CA SER A 111 -63.08 12.01 -20.23
C SER A 111 -63.98 10.77 -20.08
N LEU A 112 -63.44 9.64 -19.65
CA LEU A 112 -64.23 8.43 -19.36
C LEU A 112 -65.06 8.57 -18.08
N ILE A 113 -64.54 9.25 -17.06
CA ILE A 113 -65.25 9.58 -15.82
C ILE A 113 -66.49 10.42 -16.12
N ASP A 114 -66.34 11.49 -16.90
CA ASP A 114 -67.47 12.37 -17.26
C ASP A 114 -68.59 11.61 -17.98
N LYS A 115 -68.22 10.66 -18.84
CA LYS A 115 -69.18 9.78 -19.53
C LYS A 115 -69.85 8.82 -18.54
N ALA A 116 -69.06 8.20 -17.65
CA ALA A 116 -69.57 7.27 -16.65
C ALA A 116 -70.50 7.97 -15.65
N GLU A 117 -70.24 9.22 -15.25
CA GLU A 117 -71.14 9.97 -14.36
C GLU A 117 -72.52 10.22 -14.98
N LYS A 118 -72.57 10.62 -16.26
CA LYS A 118 -73.82 10.81 -16.98
C LYS A 118 -74.61 9.50 -17.09
N LEU A 119 -73.92 8.41 -17.43
CA LEU A 119 -74.52 7.07 -17.50
C LEU A 119 -75.00 6.58 -16.14
N ARG A 120 -74.26 6.83 -15.06
CA ARG A 120 -74.65 6.50 -13.69
C ARG A 120 -75.92 7.22 -13.26
N SER A 121 -76.03 8.53 -13.55
CA SER A 121 -77.25 9.30 -13.25
C SER A 121 -78.45 8.77 -14.03
N SER A 122 -78.27 8.43 -15.30
CA SER A 122 -79.30 7.82 -16.13
C SER A 122 -79.72 6.45 -15.58
N LEU A 123 -78.75 5.62 -15.19
CA LEU A 123 -78.97 4.29 -14.64
C LEU A 123 -79.71 4.34 -13.30
N ASN A 124 -79.35 5.27 -12.41
CA ASN A 124 -80.06 5.48 -11.13
C ASN A 124 -81.52 5.87 -11.32
N THR A 125 -81.79 6.71 -12.32
CA THR A 125 -83.16 7.09 -12.68
C THR A 125 -83.93 5.87 -13.20
N PHE A 126 -83.30 5.06 -14.05
CA PHE A 126 -83.87 3.81 -14.55
C PHE A 126 -84.16 2.81 -13.43
N ILE A 127 -83.19 2.55 -12.54
CA ILE A 127 -83.35 1.63 -11.39
C ILE A 127 -84.51 2.09 -10.50
N SER A 128 -84.60 3.39 -10.22
CA SER A 128 -85.71 3.96 -9.42
C SER A 128 -87.07 3.72 -10.07
N LYS A 129 -87.14 3.83 -11.41
CA LYS A 129 -88.35 3.51 -12.18
C LYS A 129 -88.70 2.03 -12.10
N GLU A 130 -87.73 1.12 -12.26
CA GLU A 130 -87.95 -0.32 -12.16
C GLU A 130 -88.40 -0.74 -10.75
N ILE A 131 -87.83 -0.13 -9.70
CA ILE A 131 -88.29 -0.34 -8.33
C ILE A 131 -89.75 0.13 -8.17
N ALA A 132 -90.15 1.26 -8.75
CA ALA A 132 -91.54 1.73 -8.67
C ALA A 132 -92.56 0.76 -9.33
N LEU A 133 -92.13 0.01 -10.35
CA LEU A 133 -92.97 -1.03 -10.99
C LEU A 133 -93.25 -2.23 -10.07
N THR A 134 -92.51 -2.40 -8.99
CA THR A 134 -92.74 -3.48 -8.00
C THR A 134 -94.05 -3.26 -7.25
N SER A 135 -94.38 -2.01 -6.90
CA SER A 135 -95.62 -1.65 -6.18
C SER A 135 -96.89 -1.86 -7.02
N THR A 136 -96.77 -1.85 -8.35
CA THR A 136 -97.90 -2.06 -9.27
C THR A 136 -97.99 -3.51 -9.77
N GLY A 137 -97.05 -4.38 -9.37
CA GLY A 137 -96.93 -5.75 -9.86
C GLY A 137 -96.47 -5.88 -11.32
N GLN A 138 -96.32 -4.77 -12.05
CA GLN A 138 -95.99 -4.74 -13.48
C GLN A 138 -94.64 -5.39 -13.77
N LEU A 139 -93.67 -5.27 -12.85
CA LEU A 139 -92.36 -5.87 -13.01
C LEU A 139 -92.43 -7.41 -13.09
N LYS A 140 -93.37 -8.04 -12.38
CA LYS A 140 -93.55 -9.51 -12.41
C LYS A 140 -94.30 -9.96 -13.67
N THR A 141 -95.29 -9.19 -14.12
CA THR A 141 -96.14 -9.54 -15.27
C THR A 141 -95.52 -9.24 -16.64
N MET A 142 -94.43 -8.47 -16.68
CA MET A 142 -93.68 -8.18 -17.91
C MET A 142 -93.16 -9.47 -18.57
N SER A 143 -93.11 -9.52 -19.91
CA SER A 143 -92.52 -10.68 -20.61
C SER A 143 -91.00 -10.75 -20.37
N ASN A 144 -90.44 -11.97 -20.38
CA ASN A 144 -89.00 -12.15 -20.16
C ASN A 144 -88.15 -11.46 -21.23
N GLU A 145 -88.63 -11.40 -22.47
CA GLU A 145 -87.94 -10.73 -23.56
C GLU A 145 -87.89 -9.21 -23.34
N VAL A 146 -89.04 -8.59 -23.02
CA VAL A 146 -89.11 -7.14 -22.75
C VAL A 146 -88.30 -6.78 -21.51
N PHE A 147 -88.40 -7.57 -20.44
CA PHE A 147 -87.65 -7.34 -19.21
C PHE A 147 -86.14 -7.42 -19.44
N SER A 148 -85.66 -8.50 -20.05
CA SER A 148 -84.23 -8.70 -20.29
C SER A 148 -83.68 -7.61 -21.19
N LYS A 149 -84.35 -7.34 -22.32
CA LYS A 149 -83.91 -6.30 -23.26
C LYS A 149 -83.85 -4.92 -22.59
N THR A 150 -84.90 -4.54 -21.87
CA THR A 150 -84.96 -3.23 -21.19
C THR A 150 -83.86 -3.10 -20.12
N LEU A 151 -83.57 -4.18 -19.38
CA LEU A 151 -82.48 -4.19 -18.41
C LEU A 151 -81.11 -4.01 -19.07
N TYR A 152 -80.75 -4.90 -20.00
CA TYR A 152 -79.42 -4.87 -20.61
C TYR A 152 -79.18 -3.60 -21.44
N ASP A 153 -80.19 -3.08 -22.16
CA ASP A 153 -80.08 -1.82 -22.91
C ASP A 153 -79.72 -0.62 -22.01
N ASN A 154 -80.14 -0.63 -20.74
CA ASN A 154 -79.84 0.46 -19.78
C ASN A 154 -78.57 0.20 -18.95
N PHE A 155 -78.24 -1.06 -18.66
CA PHE A 155 -77.07 -1.43 -17.86
C PHE A 155 -75.78 -1.53 -18.69
N ASP A 156 -75.84 -2.04 -19.92
CA ASP A 156 -74.67 -2.29 -20.77
C ASP A 156 -73.82 -1.04 -21.03
N PRO A 157 -74.38 0.14 -21.30
CA PRO A 157 -73.57 1.35 -21.47
C PRO A 157 -72.69 1.65 -20.25
N MET A 158 -73.23 1.50 -19.03
CA MET A 158 -72.49 1.71 -17.79
C MET A 158 -71.44 0.61 -17.57
N ILE A 159 -71.80 -0.66 -17.81
CA ILE A 159 -70.86 -1.79 -17.76
C ILE A 159 -69.68 -1.54 -18.69
N GLN A 160 -69.93 -1.10 -19.93
CA GLN A 160 -68.90 -0.80 -20.90
C GLN A 160 -68.03 0.40 -20.50
N ALA A 161 -68.62 1.44 -19.91
CA ALA A 161 -67.88 2.61 -19.43
C ALA A 161 -66.93 2.24 -18.28
N LEU A 162 -67.42 1.51 -17.26
CA LEU A 162 -66.59 1.04 -16.15
C LEU A 162 -65.52 0.05 -16.61
N ARG A 163 -65.85 -0.87 -17.53
CA ARG A 163 -64.87 -1.78 -18.13
C ARG A 163 -63.75 -1.04 -18.87
N LYS A 164 -64.08 0.05 -19.58
CA LYS A 164 -63.07 0.90 -20.22
C LYS A 164 -62.16 1.57 -19.20
N LEU A 165 -62.72 2.15 -18.13
CA LEU A 165 -61.93 2.74 -17.03
C LEU A 165 -60.99 1.70 -16.38
N MET A 166 -61.50 0.50 -16.07
CA MET A 166 -60.69 -0.59 -15.52
C MET A 166 -59.58 -1.01 -16.49
N LYS A 167 -59.88 -1.09 -17.80
CA LYS A 167 -58.88 -1.41 -18.82
C LYS A 167 -57.81 -0.33 -18.90
N THR A 168 -58.17 0.95 -18.85
CA THR A 168 -57.21 2.06 -18.82
C THR A 168 -56.29 1.98 -17.61
N GLN A 169 -56.83 1.68 -16.42
CA GLN A 169 -56.01 1.46 -15.21
C GLN A 169 -54.99 0.33 -15.39
N LEU A 170 -55.41 -0.80 -15.98
CA LEU A 170 -54.52 -1.93 -16.29
C LEU A 170 -53.48 -1.60 -17.36
N THR A 171 -53.86 -0.85 -18.40
CA THR A 171 -52.92 -0.42 -19.45
C THR A 171 -51.84 0.49 -18.88
N VAL A 172 -52.22 1.50 -18.08
CA VAL A 172 -51.24 2.41 -17.47
C VAL A 172 -50.35 1.69 -16.45
N ALA A 173 -50.90 0.74 -15.69
CA ALA A 173 -50.11 -0.11 -14.81
C ALA A 173 -49.10 -0.98 -15.59
N GLY A 174 -49.50 -1.54 -16.74
CA GLY A 174 -48.61 -2.31 -17.62
C GLY A 174 -47.49 -1.46 -18.24
N GLU A 175 -47.81 -0.24 -18.68
CA GLU A 175 -46.81 0.72 -19.18
C GLU A 175 -45.81 1.13 -18.10
N PHE A 176 -46.27 1.28 -16.85
CA PHE A 176 -45.42 1.57 -15.71
C PHE A 176 -44.43 0.44 -15.44
N VAL A 177 -44.89 -0.82 -15.42
CA VAL A 177 -44.01 -1.99 -15.25
C VAL A 177 -43.01 -2.09 -16.40
N ALA A 178 -43.45 -1.95 -17.65
CA ALA A 178 -42.56 -2.01 -18.82
C ALA A 178 -41.48 -0.91 -18.80
N ARG A 179 -41.82 0.30 -18.33
CA ARG A 179 -40.85 1.37 -18.13
C ARG A 179 -39.83 1.02 -17.05
N ASN A 180 -40.30 0.50 -15.92
CA ASN A 180 -39.43 0.09 -14.82
C ASN A 180 -38.50 -1.06 -15.20
N ASP A 181 -38.97 -2.03 -16.00
CA ASP A 181 -38.14 -3.10 -16.52
C ASP A 181 -37.02 -2.56 -17.44
N ALA A 182 -37.35 -1.65 -18.34
CA ALA A 182 -36.36 -1.01 -19.22
C ALA A 182 -35.33 -0.17 -18.44
N GLU A 183 -35.78 0.54 -17.40
CA GLU A 183 -34.89 1.27 -16.50
C GLU A 183 -33.98 0.31 -15.72
N PHE A 184 -34.52 -0.81 -15.23
CA PHE A 184 -33.76 -1.84 -14.54
C PHE A 184 -32.69 -2.48 -15.43
N GLU A 185 -33.02 -2.82 -16.69
CA GLU A 185 -32.04 -3.33 -17.66
C GLU A 185 -30.92 -2.32 -17.92
N SER A 186 -31.26 -1.04 -18.10
CA SER A 186 -30.28 0.03 -18.27
C SER A 186 -29.35 0.15 -17.06
N LEU A 187 -29.91 0.07 -15.84
CA LEU A 187 -29.14 0.08 -14.59
C LEU A 187 -28.19 -1.11 -14.50
N MET A 188 -28.65 -2.32 -14.81
CA MET A 188 -27.81 -3.52 -14.79
C MET A 188 -26.67 -3.45 -15.80
N SER A 189 -26.91 -2.88 -16.99
CA SER A 189 -25.88 -2.64 -18.00
C SER A 189 -24.83 -1.62 -17.51
N GLN A 190 -25.28 -0.50 -16.92
CA GLN A 190 -24.39 0.52 -16.35
C GLN A 190 -23.54 -0.04 -15.20
N LEU A 191 -24.14 -0.82 -14.30
CA LEU A 191 -23.44 -1.47 -13.19
C LEU A 191 -22.41 -2.48 -13.68
N SER A 192 -22.79 -3.31 -14.66
CA SER A 192 -21.88 -4.27 -15.29
C SER A 192 -20.70 -3.54 -15.95
N GLY A 193 -20.96 -2.45 -16.68
CA GLY A 193 -19.92 -1.61 -17.29
C GLY A 193 -18.98 -0.97 -16.26
N LEU A 194 -19.52 -0.47 -15.14
CA LEU A 194 -18.74 0.09 -14.04
C LEU A 194 -17.85 -0.97 -13.39
N LEU A 195 -18.39 -2.17 -13.14
CA LEU A 195 -17.66 -3.28 -12.53
C LEU A 195 -16.51 -3.76 -13.43
N ILE A 196 -16.77 -3.92 -14.74
CA ILE A 196 -15.73 -4.23 -15.73
C ILE A 196 -14.64 -3.16 -15.73
N THR A 197 -15.03 -1.88 -15.75
CA THR A 197 -14.09 -0.75 -15.73
C THR A 197 -13.25 -0.73 -14.45
N LEU A 198 -13.85 -1.04 -13.30
CA LEU A 198 -13.17 -1.16 -12.02
C LEU A 198 -12.13 -2.28 -12.04
N VAL A 199 -12.50 -3.47 -12.55
CA VAL A 199 -11.59 -4.62 -12.69
C VAL A 199 -10.41 -4.28 -13.60
N ILE A 200 -10.67 -3.69 -14.77
CA ILE A 200 -9.61 -3.26 -15.70
C ILE A 200 -8.68 -2.25 -15.04
N THR A 201 -9.23 -1.29 -14.30
CA THR A 201 -8.46 -0.26 -13.58
C THR A 201 -7.58 -0.88 -12.50
N LEU A 202 -8.09 -1.86 -11.75
CA LEU A 202 -7.33 -2.60 -10.74
C LEU A 202 -6.19 -3.42 -11.36
N ILE A 203 -6.44 -4.08 -12.50
CA ILE A 203 -5.40 -4.81 -13.24
C ILE A 203 -4.31 -3.84 -13.73
N ALA A 204 -4.70 -2.70 -14.31
CA ALA A 204 -3.77 -1.68 -14.78
C ALA A 204 -2.91 -1.09 -13.64
N LEU A 205 -3.53 -0.80 -12.50
CA LEU A 205 -2.84 -0.34 -11.28
C LEU A 205 -1.89 -1.41 -10.72
N GLY A 206 -2.32 -2.67 -10.69
CA GLY A 206 -1.48 -3.79 -10.27
C GLY A 206 -0.25 -3.96 -11.16
N PHE A 207 -0.44 -3.88 -12.49
CA PHE A 207 0.66 -3.90 -13.44
C PHE A 207 1.61 -2.69 -13.27
N ALA A 208 1.05 -1.51 -12.96
CA ALA A 208 1.83 -0.32 -12.67
C ALA A 208 2.68 -0.46 -11.39
N ILE A 209 2.18 -1.09 -10.31
CA ILE A 209 3.01 -1.45 -9.14
C ILE A 209 4.11 -2.40 -9.56
N TYR A 210 3.76 -3.48 -10.26
CA TYR A 210 4.73 -4.51 -10.63
C TYR A 210 5.92 -3.90 -11.36
N ARG A 211 5.66 -3.02 -12.32
CA ARG A 211 6.70 -2.34 -13.09
C ARG A 211 7.46 -1.27 -12.30
N SER A 212 6.80 -0.57 -11.36
CA SER A 212 7.39 0.60 -10.69
C SER A 212 8.02 0.32 -9.32
N VAL A 213 7.66 -0.78 -8.65
CA VAL A 213 8.13 -1.13 -7.31
C VAL A 213 8.78 -2.52 -7.31
N ILE A 214 8.04 -3.55 -7.73
CA ILE A 214 8.52 -4.94 -7.66
C ILE A 214 9.73 -5.16 -8.56
N ARG A 215 9.69 -4.67 -9.81
CA ARG A 215 10.80 -4.83 -10.75
C ARG A 215 12.09 -4.12 -10.28
N PRO A 216 12.08 -2.82 -9.87
CA PRO A 216 13.26 -2.17 -9.32
C PRO A 216 13.80 -2.83 -8.04
N LEU A 217 12.93 -3.25 -7.11
CA LEU A 217 13.35 -3.99 -5.92
C LEU A 217 14.04 -5.32 -6.27
N ARG A 218 13.49 -6.05 -7.26
CA ARG A 218 14.12 -7.28 -7.76
C ARG A 218 15.49 -7.00 -8.36
N ASN A 219 15.64 -5.93 -9.13
CA ASN A 219 16.93 -5.53 -9.70
C ASN A 219 17.94 -5.15 -8.61
N LEU A 220 17.53 -4.37 -7.61
CA LEU A 220 18.38 -4.02 -6.46
C LEU A 220 18.82 -5.26 -5.68
N ARG A 221 17.90 -6.21 -5.45
CA ARG A 221 18.22 -7.51 -4.83
C ARG A 221 19.25 -8.29 -5.65
N ILE A 222 19.08 -8.36 -6.97
CA ILE A 222 20.04 -9.04 -7.85
C ILE A 222 21.42 -8.39 -7.75
N ALA A 223 21.50 -7.07 -7.83
CA ALA A 223 22.76 -6.33 -7.72
C ALA A 223 23.47 -6.60 -6.38
N LEU A 224 22.73 -6.58 -5.26
CA LEU A 224 23.29 -6.91 -3.93
C LEU A 224 23.87 -8.32 -3.86
N ILE A 225 23.17 -9.32 -4.41
CA ILE A 225 23.65 -10.70 -4.47
C ILE A 225 24.92 -10.77 -5.32
N THR A 226 24.94 -10.14 -6.50
CA THR A 226 26.11 -10.12 -7.38
C THR A 226 27.34 -9.49 -6.72
N ILE A 227 27.17 -8.35 -6.05
CA ILE A 227 28.27 -7.69 -5.31
C ILE A 227 28.79 -8.61 -4.20
N SER A 228 27.89 -9.26 -3.46
CA SER A 228 28.27 -10.17 -2.37
C SER A 228 29.04 -11.39 -2.89
N ASP A 229 28.57 -12.03 -3.95
CA ASP A 229 29.16 -13.26 -4.48
C ASP A 229 30.50 -13.02 -5.19
N GLN A 230 30.65 -11.89 -5.87
CA GLN A 230 31.85 -11.59 -6.67
C GLN A 230 32.87 -10.71 -5.94
N ALA A 231 32.50 -10.14 -4.79
CA ALA A 231 33.27 -9.10 -4.10
C ALA A 231 33.62 -7.90 -5.01
N ASP A 232 32.84 -7.69 -6.07
CA ASP A 232 33.06 -6.61 -7.04
C ASP A 232 32.37 -5.32 -6.58
N LEU A 233 33.13 -4.46 -5.91
CA LEU A 233 32.69 -3.13 -5.46
C LEU A 233 32.61 -2.10 -6.61
N ALA A 234 33.04 -2.44 -7.82
CA ALA A 234 32.88 -1.59 -9.00
C ALA A 234 31.48 -1.69 -9.61
N HIS A 235 30.68 -2.68 -9.22
CA HIS A 235 29.28 -2.77 -9.63
C HIS A 235 28.50 -1.51 -9.21
N ARG A 236 27.61 -1.03 -10.08
CA ARG A 236 26.75 0.13 -9.83
C ARG A 236 25.31 -0.25 -10.06
N VAL A 237 24.43 0.19 -9.17
CA VAL A 237 23.00 -0.07 -9.32
C VAL A 237 22.40 0.92 -10.31
N ASP A 238 21.48 0.46 -11.18
CA ASP A 238 20.72 1.35 -12.08
C ASP A 238 19.85 2.32 -11.24
N ILE A 239 20.30 3.57 -11.15
CA ILE A 239 19.61 4.67 -10.47
C ILE A 239 18.65 5.32 -11.45
N SER A 240 17.38 4.95 -11.32
CA SER A 240 16.31 5.48 -12.17
C SER A 240 15.06 5.80 -11.36
N GLY A 241 14.80 7.08 -11.10
CA GLY A 241 13.59 7.54 -10.40
C GLY A 241 13.84 8.69 -9.42
N ARG A 242 12.87 8.94 -8.54
CA ARG A 242 12.99 9.86 -7.37
C ARG A 242 12.31 9.28 -6.11
N ASP A 243 11.99 8.00 -6.14
CA ASP A 243 11.29 7.31 -5.06
C ASP A 243 12.23 6.70 -4.03
N GLU A 244 11.66 6.10 -3.00
CA GLU A 244 12.38 5.51 -1.88
C GLU A 244 13.37 4.43 -2.34
N ILE A 245 13.06 3.66 -3.39
CA ILE A 245 14.00 2.67 -3.96
C ILE A 245 15.21 3.38 -4.58
N THR A 246 14.99 4.51 -5.26
CA THR A 246 16.08 5.31 -5.84
C THR A 246 17.02 5.84 -4.74
N GLN A 247 16.45 6.30 -3.62
CA GLN A 247 17.23 6.77 -2.47
C GLN A 247 18.05 5.62 -1.84
N MET A 248 17.48 4.41 -1.76
CA MET A 248 18.19 3.22 -1.31
C MET A 248 19.36 2.84 -2.24
N SER A 249 19.15 2.88 -3.57
CA SER A 249 20.23 2.64 -4.54
C SER A 249 21.37 3.65 -4.40
N LEU A 250 21.06 4.93 -4.23
CA LEU A 250 22.06 5.99 -4.01
C LEU A 250 22.85 5.79 -2.71
N ALA A 251 22.16 5.41 -1.62
CA ALA A 251 22.82 5.13 -0.35
C ALA A 251 23.74 3.90 -0.45
N LEU A 252 23.33 2.87 -1.19
CA LEU A 252 24.16 1.68 -1.45
C LEU A 252 25.42 2.05 -2.26
N ASP A 253 25.29 2.80 -3.35
CA ASP A 253 26.45 3.24 -4.15
C ASP A 253 27.44 4.07 -3.30
N GLY A 254 26.93 4.95 -2.43
CA GLY A 254 27.77 5.70 -1.49
C GLY A 254 28.50 4.80 -0.48
N MET A 255 27.85 3.75 0.01
CA MET A 255 28.47 2.75 0.89
C MET A 255 29.58 1.96 0.16
N LEU A 256 29.35 1.55 -1.09
CA LEU A 256 30.34 0.84 -1.90
C LEU A 256 31.58 1.69 -2.18
N GLU A 257 31.41 2.99 -2.49
CA GLU A 257 32.54 3.90 -2.69
C GLU A 257 33.36 4.08 -1.40
N SER A 258 32.70 4.19 -0.25
CA SER A 258 33.39 4.26 1.05
C SER A 258 34.18 2.98 1.35
N PHE A 259 33.63 1.80 1.05
CA PHE A 259 34.36 0.54 1.18
C PHE A 259 35.57 0.48 0.25
N ARG A 260 35.40 0.88 -1.01
CA ARG A 260 36.49 0.91 -1.99
C ARG A 260 37.64 1.83 -1.54
N SER A 261 37.32 3.05 -1.12
CA SER A 261 38.31 4.00 -0.59
C SER A 261 39.03 3.45 0.65
N THR A 262 38.32 2.74 1.53
CA THR A 262 38.93 2.10 2.71
C THR A 262 39.92 1.00 2.30
N LEU A 263 39.55 0.14 1.35
CA LEU A 263 40.45 -0.90 0.83
C LEU A 263 41.67 -0.32 0.11
N GLU A 264 41.51 0.77 -0.65
CA GLU A 264 42.64 1.48 -1.28
C GLU A 264 43.62 2.03 -0.24
N ARG A 265 43.12 2.58 0.87
CA ARG A 265 43.95 3.04 1.99
C ARG A 265 44.69 1.88 2.66
N VAL A 266 44.03 0.73 2.85
CA VAL A 266 44.66 -0.48 3.39
C VAL A 266 45.75 -0.99 2.44
N ALA A 267 45.49 -1.07 1.14
CA ALA A 267 46.48 -1.47 0.14
C ALA A 267 47.70 -0.51 0.14
N THR A 268 47.46 0.80 0.23
CA THR A 268 48.52 1.81 0.32
C THR A 268 49.34 1.65 1.60
N ALA A 269 48.70 1.41 2.74
CA ALA A 269 49.38 1.17 4.01
C ALA A 269 50.23 -0.11 3.96
N SER A 270 49.70 -1.20 3.41
CA SER A 270 50.44 -2.45 3.21
C SER A 270 51.66 -2.27 2.31
N ASN A 271 51.54 -1.51 1.22
CA ASN A 271 52.67 -1.20 0.33
C ASN A 271 53.75 -0.37 1.06
N LYS A 272 53.36 0.64 1.85
CA LYS A 272 54.31 1.41 2.67
C LYS A 272 55.03 0.53 3.69
N THR A 273 54.32 -0.38 4.35
CA THR A 273 54.93 -1.35 5.26
C THR A 273 55.93 -2.25 4.52
N ASN A 274 55.59 -2.73 3.32
CA ASN A 274 56.50 -3.55 2.52
C ASN A 274 57.77 -2.78 2.10
N SER A 275 57.64 -1.51 1.73
CA SER A 275 58.80 -0.63 1.47
C SER A 275 59.65 -0.44 2.73
N ALA A 276 59.04 -0.14 3.88
CA ALA A 276 59.76 0.03 5.14
C ALA A 276 60.51 -1.25 5.57
N VAL A 277 59.91 -2.43 5.33
CA VAL A 277 60.59 -3.73 5.55
C VAL A 277 61.78 -3.91 4.61
N THR A 278 61.69 -3.41 3.38
CA THR A 278 62.78 -3.48 2.39
C THR A 278 63.93 -2.54 2.80
N ASP A 279 63.62 -1.33 3.23
CA ASP A 279 64.61 -0.37 3.75
C ASP A 279 65.28 -0.90 5.02
N LEU A 280 64.52 -1.51 5.92
CA LEU A 280 65.05 -2.15 7.12
C LEU A 280 66.02 -3.28 6.78
N LYS A 281 65.70 -4.11 5.78
CA LYS A 281 66.62 -5.15 5.28
C LYS A 281 67.91 -4.56 4.73
N ALA A 282 67.83 -3.45 3.98
CA ALA A 282 69.01 -2.75 3.45
C ALA A 282 69.87 -2.17 4.59
N SER A 283 69.25 -1.49 5.56
CA SER A 283 69.93 -0.97 6.74
C SER A 283 70.59 -2.08 7.56
N ASN A 284 69.91 -3.20 7.76
CA ASN A 284 70.47 -4.34 8.49
C ASN A 284 71.71 -4.92 7.77
N ARG A 285 71.69 -5.02 6.43
CA ARG A 285 72.89 -5.40 5.67
C ARG A 285 74.06 -4.44 5.87
N GLN A 286 73.79 -3.13 5.90
CA GLN A 286 74.82 -2.13 6.16
C GLN A 286 75.37 -2.22 7.59
N VAL A 287 74.51 -2.49 8.57
CA VAL A 287 74.94 -2.75 9.96
C VAL A 287 75.83 -3.98 10.03
N CYS A 288 75.45 -5.10 9.39
CA CYS A 288 76.31 -6.29 9.31
C CYS A 288 77.66 -5.99 8.67
N HIS A 289 77.69 -5.18 7.61
CA HIS A 289 78.94 -4.76 6.98
C HIS A 289 79.82 -3.93 7.92
N SER A 290 79.22 -2.95 8.62
CA SER A 290 79.94 -2.11 9.60
C SER A 290 80.47 -2.93 10.78
N ILE A 291 79.73 -3.96 11.22
CA ILE A 291 80.20 -4.89 12.26
C ILE A 291 81.44 -5.66 11.79
N ASN A 292 81.47 -6.13 10.54
CA ASN A 292 82.66 -6.81 10.00
C ASN A 292 83.87 -5.87 9.93
N GLU A 293 83.69 -4.62 9.49
CA GLU A 293 84.78 -3.62 9.51
C GLU A 293 85.24 -3.32 10.94
N GLN A 294 84.32 -3.24 11.90
CA GLN A 294 84.65 -3.02 13.30
C GLN A 294 85.39 -4.21 13.93
N GLU A 295 85.07 -5.44 13.53
CA GLU A 295 85.82 -6.64 13.91
C GLU A 295 87.27 -6.57 13.41
N GLU A 296 87.49 -6.15 12.16
CA GLU A 296 88.82 -5.94 11.60
C GLU A 296 89.60 -4.87 12.36
N HIS A 297 88.97 -3.73 12.66
CA HIS A 297 89.58 -2.69 13.49
C HIS A 297 89.93 -3.18 14.90
N LEU A 298 89.06 -3.97 15.53
CA LEU A 298 89.34 -4.58 16.84
C LEU A 298 90.50 -5.56 16.77
N SER A 299 90.63 -6.34 15.69
CA SER A 299 91.78 -7.21 15.45
C SER A 299 93.08 -6.40 15.35
N ALA A 300 93.07 -5.30 14.59
CA ALA A 300 94.20 -4.40 14.48
C ALA A 300 94.56 -3.74 15.83
N VAL A 301 93.57 -3.33 16.62
CA VAL A 301 93.78 -2.81 17.99
C VAL A 301 94.38 -3.88 18.90
N ALA A 302 93.89 -5.13 18.84
CA ALA A 302 94.45 -6.23 19.61
C ALA A 302 95.91 -6.50 19.23
N THR A 303 96.25 -6.46 17.94
CA THR A 303 97.64 -6.53 17.46
C THR A 303 98.48 -5.39 18.00
N ALA A 304 97.99 -4.14 17.90
CA ALA A 304 98.69 -2.97 18.42
C ALA A 304 98.89 -3.05 19.95
N ILE A 305 97.91 -3.56 20.70
CA ILE A 305 98.05 -3.83 22.14
C ILE A 305 99.13 -4.88 22.39
N ASN A 306 99.19 -5.94 21.58
CA ASN A 306 100.22 -6.98 21.71
C ASN A 306 101.62 -6.42 21.43
N GLU A 307 101.79 -5.62 20.37
CA GLU A 307 103.02 -4.91 20.07
C GLU A 307 103.40 -3.94 21.19
N MET A 308 102.44 -3.12 21.65
CA MET A 308 102.66 -2.17 22.75
C MET A 308 103.04 -2.87 24.05
N SER A 309 102.42 -4.01 24.36
CA SER A 309 102.77 -4.85 25.52
C SER A 309 104.20 -5.40 25.39
N SER A 310 104.60 -5.81 24.18
CA SER A 310 105.99 -6.21 23.91
C SER A 310 106.97 -5.06 24.10
N SER A 311 106.66 -3.85 23.60
CA SER A 311 107.50 -2.67 23.80
C SER A 311 107.58 -2.27 25.28
N ILE A 312 106.49 -2.37 26.05
CA ILE A 312 106.50 -2.13 27.50
C ILE A 312 107.40 -3.14 28.20
N SER A 313 107.36 -4.41 27.81
CA SER A 313 108.25 -5.46 28.33
C SER A 313 109.72 -5.15 28.02
N GLU A 314 110.01 -4.70 26.80
CA GLU A 314 111.35 -4.27 26.38
C GLU A 314 111.84 -3.06 27.19
N VAL A 315 110.99 -2.04 27.40
CA VAL A 315 111.30 -0.88 28.23
C VAL A 315 111.57 -1.28 29.68
N ALA A 316 110.77 -2.20 30.24
CA ALA A 316 110.98 -2.72 31.58
C ALA A 316 112.31 -3.50 31.69
N SER A 317 112.66 -4.30 30.68
CA SER A 317 113.93 -5.02 30.59
C SER A 317 115.11 -4.04 30.52
N ASN A 318 115.04 -3.02 29.67
CA ASN A 318 116.05 -1.98 29.55
C ASN A 318 116.21 -1.19 30.86
N ALA A 319 115.11 -0.89 31.56
CA ALA A 319 115.15 -0.24 32.87
C ALA A 319 115.82 -1.13 33.93
N ALA A 320 115.54 -2.43 33.94
CA ALA A 320 116.18 -3.39 34.83
C ALA A 320 117.69 -3.53 34.53
N GLN A 321 118.08 -3.61 33.25
CA GLN A 321 119.48 -3.61 32.84
C GLN A 321 120.19 -2.32 33.24
N THR A 322 119.56 -1.16 33.03
CA THR A 322 120.10 0.15 33.43
C THR A 322 120.29 0.21 34.95
N SER A 323 119.32 -0.30 35.73
CA SER A 323 119.46 -0.42 37.18
C SER A 323 120.62 -1.34 37.58
N SER A 324 120.84 -2.44 36.86
CA SER A 324 121.98 -3.33 37.09
C SER A 324 123.30 -2.61 36.81
N TYR A 325 123.42 -1.92 35.68
CA TYR A 325 124.62 -1.13 35.34
C TYR A 325 124.89 -0.01 36.34
N ALA A 326 123.85 0.65 36.86
CA ALA A 326 124.00 1.64 37.92
C ALA A 326 124.52 1.00 39.23
N CYS A 327 124.08 -0.22 39.56
CA CYS A 327 124.58 -0.99 40.70
C CYS A 327 126.05 -1.39 40.51
N ASP A 328 126.42 -1.87 39.32
CA ASP A 328 127.81 -2.22 38.97
C ASP A 328 128.72 -0.99 39.04
N ALA A 329 128.28 0.13 38.47
CA ALA A 329 129.01 1.41 38.54
C ALA A 329 129.18 1.88 39.99
N ASN A 330 128.15 1.73 40.83
CA ASN A 330 128.25 2.03 42.27
C ASN A 330 129.27 1.11 42.97
N THR A 331 129.28 -0.18 42.63
CA THR A 331 130.24 -1.15 43.16
C THR A 331 131.67 -0.78 42.74
N MET A 332 131.89 -0.45 41.47
CA MET A 332 133.20 0.00 40.97
C MET A 332 133.65 1.32 41.61
N ALA A 333 132.73 2.27 41.85
CA ALA A 333 133.04 3.50 42.56
C ALA A 333 133.44 3.24 44.01
N THR A 334 132.78 2.28 44.67
CA THR A 334 133.10 1.86 46.05
C THR A 334 134.46 1.15 46.11
N ASP A 335 134.77 0.28 45.14
CA ASP A 335 136.07 -0.40 45.03
C ASP A 335 137.19 0.61 44.72
N GLY A 336 136.93 1.56 43.82
CA GLY A 336 137.81 2.70 43.55
C GLY A 336 138.06 3.57 44.79
N GLN A 337 137.03 3.82 45.60
CA GLN A 337 137.17 4.51 46.88
C GLN A 337 138.08 3.72 47.83
N SER A 338 137.93 2.39 47.90
CA SER A 338 138.82 1.53 48.68
C SER A 338 140.27 1.62 48.20
N LYS A 339 140.52 1.64 46.89
CA LYS A 339 141.88 1.81 46.34
C LYS A 339 142.48 3.18 46.65
N VAL A 340 141.68 4.24 46.65
CA VAL A 340 142.14 5.57 47.09
C VAL A 340 142.48 5.58 48.58
N GLN A 341 141.70 4.89 49.41
CA GLN A 341 141.98 4.71 50.84
C GLN A 341 143.27 3.91 51.08
N ASP A 342 143.48 2.82 50.34
CA ASP A 342 144.72 2.03 50.38
C ASP A 342 145.92 2.92 50.00
N ASN A 343 145.77 3.78 48.99
CA ASN A 343 146.82 4.69 48.52
C ASN A 343 147.10 5.81 49.53
N LEU A 344 146.08 6.37 50.18
CA LEU A 344 146.25 7.32 51.30
C LEU A 344 147.01 6.67 52.47
N THR A 345 146.68 5.42 52.81
CA THR A 345 147.39 4.66 53.85
C THR A 345 148.85 4.41 53.46
N ALA A 346 149.13 4.11 52.19
CA ALA A 346 150.49 3.98 51.66
C ALA A 346 151.26 5.31 51.69
N ILE A 347 150.59 6.45 51.42
CA ILE A 347 151.15 7.80 51.55
C ILE A 347 151.46 8.14 53.02
N GLU A 348 150.60 7.78 53.96
CA GLU A 348 150.86 7.92 55.40
C GLU A 348 152.07 7.08 55.84
N THR A 349 152.14 5.83 55.38
CA THR A 349 153.28 4.93 55.65
C THR A 349 154.58 5.47 55.02
N LEU A 350 154.50 6.07 53.83
CA LEU A 350 155.63 6.74 53.18
C LEU A 350 156.04 7.99 53.97
N SER A 351 155.08 8.78 54.46
CA SER A 351 155.32 9.97 55.27
C SER A 351 155.99 9.62 56.60
N GLU A 352 155.56 8.54 57.27
CA GLU A 352 156.24 8.01 58.48
C GLU A 352 157.67 7.55 58.15
N SER A 353 157.89 6.86 57.02
CA SER A 353 159.23 6.43 56.60
C SER A 353 160.18 7.59 56.25
N MET A 354 159.65 8.77 55.91
CA MET A 354 160.44 9.98 55.66
C MET A 354 160.76 10.77 56.94
N GLN A 355 159.99 10.61 58.02
CA GLN A 355 160.25 11.26 59.31
C GLN A 355 161.38 10.60 60.12
N ASP A 356 161.69 9.33 59.86
CA ASP A 356 162.74 8.57 60.58
C ASP A 356 164.16 8.76 59.99
N ARG A 357 164.35 9.71 59.08
CA ARG A 357 165.66 10.17 58.60
C ARG A 357 165.94 11.60 59.04
N LYS A 358 166.34 11.81 60.30
CA LYS A 358 167.14 12.99 60.71
C LYS A 358 168.01 12.69 61.92
#